data_AF-A0A6J2RK46-F1
#
_entry.id   AF-A0A6J2RK46-F1
#
_cell.length_a   1.000
_cell.length_b   1.000
_cell.length_c   1.000
_cell.angle_alpha   90.00
_cell.angle_beta   90.00
_cell.angle_gamma   90.00
#
_symmetry.space_group_name_H-M   'P 1'
#
loop_
_entity.id
_entity.type
_entity.pdbx_description
1 polymer ?
#
loop_
_entity_poly.entity_id
_entity_poly.type
_entity_poly.pdbx_seq_one_letter_code
_entity_poly.pdbx_strand_id
1 'polypeptide(L)'
;MDGETENEVKYNWAVSADSSNEEDNSPITVNGNEKEGVPAEIAESDHDEENSESMKAAEEAHTEKAATSEPEESSGKEFPSVDYITTSEDLDVKINVLNEQPMSHKESVVFEINSNDNDGPPRLPLETPGRQNTNPTQGEEEAEEEEPSSAPADKEQINYAEYMQLCADRDKASQRRSLLQMKLTELFRKKDGDDAQLDREIQVSEQLKGYEKCINILTDLKQQLTADTETAQQQAEELRFISQEKLDKVENEWRAFVALKQDVAVRVLSRRLGKQAAQTKVEATLATEKLLQHKLIKLRLKHIKLRFNIHRLEAELCEGEKHARDPLDLQYEQLQAERLELKKHTEKQNEESLKIKIKISCNLELLSNVKEKLFWSEMEVQAKREKLAMVAGKRDLLIRTRQARRGLQKDNLRLKEHRGLLGNRVLLRDFEDTVDASDYMEEKLEDLKCRQADIVLSYGRWKKKSDPCIIVKL
;
A
#
# COMPACT_ATOMS: atom_id res chain seq x y z
N MET A 1 -17.21 -15.40 42.47
CA MET A 1 -18.61 -15.88 42.49
C MET A 1 -19.25 -15.55 41.16
N ASP A 2 -19.32 -16.41 40.17
CA ASP A 2 -18.58 -17.60 39.70
C ASP A 2 -19.43 -18.10 38.53
N GLY A 3 -18.81 -18.72 37.52
CA GLY A 3 -19.45 -19.57 36.51
C GLY A 3 -19.92 -18.81 35.26
N GLU A 4 -19.23 -18.88 34.12
CA GLU A 4 -19.06 -20.03 33.20
C GLU A 4 -20.37 -20.55 32.61
N THR A 5 -20.45 -20.53 31.28
CA THR A 5 -21.10 -21.46 30.34
C THR A 5 -21.03 -20.80 28.95
N GLU A 6 -20.85 -21.46 27.82
CA GLU A 6 -20.39 -22.80 27.42
C GLU A 6 -20.20 -22.69 25.90
N ASN A 7 -19.27 -23.48 25.35
CA ASN A 7 -18.97 -23.57 23.93
C ASN A 7 -20.11 -24.22 23.14
N GLU A 8 -20.39 -23.72 21.92
CA GLU A 8 -21.07 -24.54 20.91
C GLU A 8 -20.39 -24.37 19.53
N VAL A 9 -19.69 -25.44 19.15
CA VAL A 9 -19.03 -25.63 17.86
C VAL A 9 -20.04 -26.26 16.90
N LYS A 10 -20.34 -25.59 15.77
CA LYS A 10 -21.10 -26.19 14.65
C LYS A 10 -20.17 -26.52 13.50
N TYR A 11 -19.87 -27.81 13.37
CA TYR A 11 -19.44 -28.45 12.11
C TYR A 11 -20.67 -28.68 11.23
N ASN A 12 -20.63 -28.25 9.98
CA ASN A 12 -21.57 -28.69 8.94
C ASN A 12 -20.79 -29.22 7.74
N TRP A 13 -20.88 -30.53 7.55
CA TRP A 13 -20.53 -31.27 6.35
C TRP A 13 -21.84 -31.58 5.60
N ALA A 14 -21.94 -31.18 4.33
CA ALA A 14 -22.82 -31.85 3.37
C ALA A 14 -22.35 -31.55 1.94
N VAL A 15 -21.80 -32.59 1.33
CA VAL A 15 -21.52 -32.76 -0.10
C VAL A 15 -22.78 -33.23 -0.81
N SER A 16 -22.96 -32.77 -2.06
CA SER A 16 -23.66 -33.36 -3.23
C SER A 16 -24.51 -32.29 -3.92
N ALA A 17 -24.78 -32.30 -5.21
CA ALA A 17 -24.20 -32.89 -6.41
C ALA A 17 -25.03 -32.25 -7.54
N ASP A 18 -24.34 -31.79 -8.59
CA ASP A 18 -24.70 -31.94 -10.01
C ASP A 18 -26.15 -31.77 -10.46
N SER A 19 -26.44 -30.73 -11.26
CA SER A 19 -27.22 -30.89 -12.49
C SER A 19 -27.14 -29.63 -13.38
N SER A 20 -26.60 -29.85 -14.56
CA SER A 20 -26.72 -29.08 -15.80
C SER A 20 -28.13 -28.57 -16.11
N ASN A 21 -28.23 -27.37 -16.72
CA ASN A 21 -29.12 -27.14 -17.85
C ASN A 21 -28.62 -25.96 -18.69
N GLU A 22 -28.41 -26.25 -19.98
CA GLU A 22 -28.28 -25.32 -21.09
C GLU A 22 -29.61 -24.60 -21.32
N GLU A 23 -29.59 -23.28 -21.54
CA GLU A 23 -30.59 -22.62 -22.39
C GLU A 23 -29.89 -21.57 -23.27
N ASP A 24 -29.76 -21.96 -24.53
CA ASP A 24 -29.43 -21.17 -25.70
C ASP A 24 -30.74 -20.50 -26.17
N ASN A 25 -30.77 -19.17 -26.34
CA ASN A 25 -31.76 -18.47 -27.19
C ASN A 25 -31.43 -16.98 -27.36
N SER A 26 -30.85 -16.64 -28.51
CA SER A 26 -30.93 -15.29 -29.10
C SER A 26 -32.05 -15.27 -30.16
N PRO A 27 -32.74 -14.14 -30.37
CA PRO A 27 -33.38 -13.89 -31.65
C PRO A 27 -32.79 -12.67 -32.36
N ILE A 28 -32.26 -12.97 -33.55
CA ILE A 28 -32.07 -12.05 -34.68
C ILE A 28 -33.45 -11.54 -35.13
N THR A 29 -33.58 -10.23 -35.34
CA THR A 29 -34.67 -9.62 -36.12
C THR A 29 -34.10 -9.00 -37.39
N VAL A 30 -34.72 -9.35 -38.53
CA VAL A 30 -34.44 -8.88 -39.88
C VAL A 30 -35.77 -8.50 -40.55
N ASN A 31 -35.72 -7.46 -41.38
CA ASN A 31 -36.70 -6.90 -42.34
C ASN A 31 -37.70 -5.85 -41.83
N GLY A 32 -37.91 -4.72 -42.50
CA GLY A 32 -37.35 -4.27 -43.79
C GLY A 32 -38.01 -2.99 -44.34
N ASN A 33 -37.42 -2.53 -45.45
CA ASN A 33 -37.98 -1.73 -46.57
C ASN A 33 -38.38 -0.26 -46.29
N GLU A 34 -38.23 0.72 -47.18
CA GLU A 34 -37.80 0.85 -48.60
C GLU A 34 -37.73 2.37 -48.88
N LYS A 35 -36.82 2.82 -49.75
CA LYS A 35 -37.05 3.84 -50.82
C LYS A 35 -35.75 4.20 -51.56
N GLU A 36 -35.54 3.46 -52.65
CA GLU A 36 -35.36 3.92 -54.04
C GLU A 36 -34.89 5.37 -54.32
N GLY A 37 -33.80 5.48 -55.10
CA GLY A 37 -33.37 6.72 -55.78
C GLY A 37 -31.89 6.73 -56.20
N VAL A 38 -31.62 6.35 -57.45
CA VAL A 38 -30.32 6.13 -58.15
C VAL A 38 -30.13 7.26 -59.21
N PRO A 39 -29.00 7.51 -59.93
CA PRO A 39 -27.54 7.33 -59.71
C PRO A 39 -26.66 8.58 -60.09
N ALA A 40 -25.34 8.34 -60.07
CA ALA A 40 -24.25 8.94 -60.89
C ALA A 40 -23.52 10.13 -60.23
N GLU A 41 -22.20 10.27 -60.27
CA GLU A 41 -21.20 9.85 -61.26
C GLU A 41 -19.79 9.78 -60.64
N ILE A 42 -18.83 9.38 -61.46
CA ILE A 42 -17.46 8.85 -61.25
C ILE A 42 -16.40 9.94 -60.96
N ALA A 43 -15.20 9.47 -60.53
CA ALA A 43 -13.85 10.08 -60.64
C ALA A 43 -13.43 11.04 -59.50
N GLU A 44 -12.18 11.13 -59.06
CA GLU A 44 -10.91 10.37 -59.07
C GLU A 44 -9.92 11.26 -58.28
N SER A 45 -8.81 10.68 -57.81
CA SER A 45 -7.50 11.34 -57.55
C SER A 45 -7.25 12.10 -56.22
N ASP A 46 -6.38 11.46 -55.43
CA ASP A 46 -5.06 11.88 -54.94
C ASP A 46 -4.81 13.00 -53.90
N HIS A 47 -4.09 12.53 -52.86
CA HIS A 47 -2.88 13.03 -52.19
C HIS A 47 -2.77 14.43 -51.53
N ASP A 48 -2.40 14.31 -50.25
CA ASP A 48 -1.28 14.94 -49.53
C ASP A 48 -1.39 16.28 -48.78
N GLU A 49 -0.94 16.15 -47.53
CA GLU A 49 0.00 16.96 -46.77
C GLU A 49 -0.40 18.27 -46.07
N GLU A 50 0.03 18.26 -44.80
CA GLU A 50 0.60 19.35 -44.01
C GLU A 50 -0.28 20.48 -43.44
N ASN A 51 -0.46 20.38 -42.12
CA ASN A 51 0.16 21.22 -41.08
C ASN A 51 -0.12 22.74 -41.01
N SER A 52 -0.01 23.21 -39.75
CA SER A 52 0.28 24.58 -39.29
C SER A 52 -0.87 25.51 -38.86
N GLU A 53 -1.06 25.54 -37.54
CA GLU A 53 -0.88 26.69 -36.64
C GLU A 53 -1.17 28.15 -37.09
N SER A 54 -2.05 28.77 -36.29
CA SER A 54 -1.94 30.11 -35.67
C SER A 54 -2.35 31.38 -36.46
N MET A 55 -3.20 32.19 -35.81
CA MET A 55 -3.26 33.68 -35.72
C MET A 55 -4.62 34.01 -35.04
N LYS A 56 -4.75 34.67 -33.88
CA LYS A 56 -4.31 35.98 -33.34
C LYS A 56 -5.11 37.18 -33.86
N ALA A 57 -5.42 38.09 -32.90
CA ALA A 57 -6.08 39.42 -32.95
C ALA A 57 -7.59 39.38 -32.63
N ALA A 58 -8.12 39.90 -31.52
CA ALA A 58 -7.99 41.21 -30.83
C ALA A 58 -8.74 42.35 -31.53
N GLU A 59 -9.79 42.87 -30.87
CA GLU A 59 -10.20 44.27 -31.01
C GLU A 59 -10.95 44.74 -29.74
N GLU A 60 -10.48 45.86 -29.20
CA GLU A 60 -10.98 46.61 -28.05
C GLU A 60 -12.10 47.59 -28.45
N ALA A 61 -12.91 48.03 -27.47
CA ALA A 61 -13.40 49.41 -27.43
C ALA A 61 -13.74 49.84 -25.98
N HIS A 62 -13.01 50.85 -25.51
CA HIS A 62 -13.20 51.63 -24.29
C HIS A 62 -14.16 52.82 -24.49
N THR A 63 -14.72 53.36 -23.39
CA THR A 63 -14.85 54.79 -22.95
C THR A 63 -15.95 54.90 -21.87
N GLU A 64 -15.95 55.70 -20.79
CA GLU A 64 -15.11 56.79 -20.28
C GLU A 64 -15.48 57.12 -18.79
N LYS A 65 -14.47 57.56 -17.98
CA LYS A 65 -14.43 58.66 -16.95
C LYS A 65 -15.49 58.81 -15.81
N ALA A 66 -15.22 59.32 -14.59
CA ALA A 66 -14.11 60.11 -14.02
C ALA A 66 -14.10 60.14 -12.46
N ALA A 67 -12.87 60.28 -11.92
CA ALA A 67 -12.36 61.09 -10.77
C ALA A 67 -12.95 60.99 -9.34
N THR A 68 -12.06 60.77 -8.34
CA THR A 68 -11.52 61.82 -7.40
C THR A 68 -10.45 61.29 -6.42
N SER A 69 -9.25 61.90 -6.51
CA SER A 69 -8.28 62.36 -5.45
C SER A 69 -7.69 61.46 -4.33
N GLU A 70 -6.34 61.40 -4.36
CA GLU A 70 -5.33 61.16 -3.28
C GLU A 70 -5.21 62.37 -2.28
N PRO A 71 -4.22 62.54 -1.35
CA PRO A 71 -2.94 61.80 -1.10
C PRO A 71 -2.38 61.67 0.35
N GLU A 72 -1.27 60.89 0.44
CA GLU A 72 -0.01 61.06 1.23
C GLU A 72 -0.01 61.05 2.80
N GLU A 73 1.03 60.65 3.57
CA GLU A 73 2.50 60.68 3.37
C GLU A 73 3.27 59.86 4.46
N SER A 74 4.40 59.27 4.06
CA SER A 74 5.76 59.25 4.69
C SER A 74 6.20 58.36 5.89
N SER A 75 7.50 58.00 5.75
CA SER A 75 8.54 57.69 6.75
C SER A 75 8.69 56.20 7.13
N GLY A 76 9.72 55.44 6.74
CA GLY A 76 11.10 55.76 6.35
C GLY A 76 12.07 55.44 7.50
N LYS A 77 12.88 54.37 7.37
CA LYS A 77 14.25 54.25 7.92
C LYS A 77 15.00 53.02 7.37
N GLU A 78 16.28 53.25 7.12
CA GLU A 78 17.23 52.54 6.25
C GLU A 78 18.07 51.43 6.92
N PHE A 79 18.79 50.73 6.04
CA PHE A 79 19.75 49.61 6.12
C PHE A 79 21.03 49.81 6.98
N PRO A 80 21.88 48.76 7.14
CA PRO A 80 23.00 48.47 6.20
C PRO A 80 23.10 46.97 5.79
N SER A 81 23.45 46.60 4.54
CA SER A 81 24.83 46.35 4.00
C SER A 81 25.53 45.16 4.70
N VAL A 82 25.97 44.04 4.08
CA VAL A 82 27.05 43.76 3.08
C VAL A 82 26.89 42.25 2.71
N ASP A 83 26.80 41.75 1.47
CA ASP A 83 27.78 41.54 0.37
C ASP A 83 28.76 40.33 0.49
N TYR A 84 28.76 39.46 -0.55
CA TYR A 84 29.67 38.34 -0.95
C TYR A 84 29.71 37.06 -0.05
N ILE A 85 29.71 35.81 -0.56
CA ILE A 85 30.60 35.19 -1.56
C ILE A 85 29.90 34.03 -2.30
N THR A 86 30.05 34.06 -3.63
CA THR A 86 29.94 32.94 -4.57
C THR A 86 31.16 32.02 -4.44
N THR A 87 30.95 30.71 -4.28
CA THR A 87 31.94 29.70 -4.69
C THR A 87 31.20 28.55 -5.38
N SER A 88 31.32 28.59 -6.70
CA SER A 88 31.21 27.45 -7.61
C SER A 88 32.38 26.52 -7.36
N GLU A 89 32.15 25.21 -7.41
CA GLU A 89 33.11 24.24 -7.94
C GLU A 89 32.33 23.03 -8.47
N ASP A 90 32.10 23.09 -9.79
CA ASP A 90 31.85 21.95 -10.66
C ASP A 90 33.07 21.01 -10.65
N LEU A 91 32.82 19.71 -10.55
CA LEU A 91 33.74 18.70 -11.08
C LEU A 91 32.95 17.58 -11.77
N ASP A 92 32.72 17.81 -13.06
CA ASP A 92 32.60 16.79 -14.10
C ASP A 92 33.87 15.92 -14.12
N VAL A 93 33.71 14.60 -13.95
CA VAL A 93 34.75 13.63 -14.31
C VAL A 93 34.22 12.76 -15.44
N LYS A 94 34.54 13.24 -16.64
CA LYS A 94 34.62 12.54 -17.92
C LYS A 94 35.83 11.59 -17.89
N ILE A 95 35.60 10.28 -17.94
CA ILE A 95 36.66 9.31 -18.28
C ILE A 95 36.51 8.93 -19.75
N ASN A 96 37.62 9.14 -20.45
CA ASN A 96 37.79 9.01 -21.89
C ASN A 96 37.64 7.58 -22.40
N VAL A 97 36.95 7.50 -23.53
CA VAL A 97 37.17 6.56 -24.63
C VAL A 97 38.49 6.91 -25.33
N LEU A 98 39.38 5.92 -25.48
CA LEU A 98 40.38 5.78 -26.56
C LEU A 98 40.42 4.27 -26.86
N ASN A 99 39.78 3.81 -27.94
CA ASN A 99 40.31 3.76 -29.31
C ASN A 99 41.36 2.65 -29.50
N GLU A 100 40.93 1.49 -30.00
CA GLU A 100 41.63 0.77 -31.07
C GLU A 100 40.62 0.17 -32.06
N GLN A 101 41.01 0.24 -33.33
CA GLN A 101 40.22 0.10 -34.55
C GLN A 101 40.15 -1.38 -35.05
N PRO A 102 39.43 -1.65 -36.16
CA PRO A 102 38.82 -2.95 -36.45
C PRO A 102 39.72 -3.89 -37.26
N MET A 103 39.49 -5.19 -37.11
CA MET A 103 39.90 -6.20 -38.10
C MET A 103 38.65 -6.82 -38.71
N SER A 104 38.43 -6.49 -39.98
CA SER A 104 37.59 -7.27 -40.88
C SER A 104 38.22 -8.64 -41.08
N HIS A 105 37.43 -9.72 -41.06
CA HIS A 105 37.57 -10.78 -42.04
C HIS A 105 36.19 -11.43 -42.25
N LYS A 106 35.66 -11.20 -43.45
CA LYS A 106 34.73 -12.12 -44.11
C LYS A 106 35.43 -13.47 -44.21
N GLU A 107 34.80 -14.54 -43.75
CA GLU A 107 34.90 -15.80 -44.46
C GLU A 107 33.54 -16.51 -44.46
N SER A 108 33.07 -16.65 -45.68
CA SER A 108 31.84 -17.31 -46.09
C SER A 108 32.10 -18.81 -46.13
N VAL A 109 31.30 -19.60 -45.40
CA VAL A 109 31.09 -21.00 -45.76
C VAL A 109 29.60 -21.26 -45.82
N VAL A 110 29.11 -21.30 -47.05
CA VAL A 110 27.84 -21.86 -47.46
C VAL A 110 27.88 -23.37 -47.22
N PHE A 111 26.87 -23.91 -46.53
CA PHE A 111 26.44 -25.28 -46.76
C PHE A 111 24.94 -25.29 -46.96
N GLU A 112 24.57 -25.32 -48.23
CA GLU A 112 23.25 -25.67 -48.73
C GLU A 112 23.32 -27.14 -49.15
N ILE A 113 22.65 -28.04 -48.43
CA ILE A 113 22.23 -29.34 -48.98
C ILE A 113 20.79 -29.58 -48.51
N ASN A 114 19.86 -29.36 -49.44
CA ASN A 114 18.54 -29.98 -49.43
C ASN A 114 18.67 -31.45 -49.88
N SER A 115 18.01 -32.39 -49.20
CA SER A 115 17.10 -33.39 -49.83
C SER A 115 16.65 -34.49 -48.85
N ASN A 116 15.33 -34.48 -48.57
CA ASN A 116 14.34 -35.57 -48.38
C ASN A 116 14.68 -36.97 -47.82
N ASP A 117 13.87 -37.34 -46.81
CA ASP A 117 13.06 -38.56 -46.58
C ASP A 117 13.64 -39.96 -46.92
N ASN A 118 13.75 -40.87 -45.94
CA ASN A 118 12.72 -41.86 -45.58
C ASN A 118 13.16 -42.87 -44.48
N ASP A 119 12.17 -43.43 -43.76
CA ASP A 119 12.12 -44.72 -43.04
C ASP A 119 12.89 -44.99 -41.73
N GLY A 120 12.11 -45.09 -40.63
CA GLY A 120 11.97 -46.30 -39.80
C GLY A 120 13.07 -46.71 -38.80
N PRO A 121 12.73 -47.17 -37.57
CA PRO A 121 13.71 -47.37 -36.49
C PRO A 121 14.48 -48.71 -36.60
N PRO A 122 15.75 -48.80 -36.17
CA PRO A 122 16.50 -50.04 -36.23
C PRO A 122 16.10 -51.02 -35.11
N ARG A 123 15.70 -52.24 -35.49
CA ARG A 123 15.63 -53.41 -34.61
C ARG A 123 17.03 -54.02 -34.46
N LEU A 124 17.46 -54.27 -33.23
CA LEU A 124 18.68 -55.03 -32.91
C LEU A 124 18.37 -56.53 -32.87
N PRO A 125 19.14 -57.39 -33.57
CA PRO A 125 19.15 -58.83 -33.34
C PRO A 125 20.16 -59.20 -32.24
N LEU A 126 19.67 -59.90 -31.21
CA LEU A 126 20.49 -60.79 -30.39
C LEU A 126 20.91 -61.99 -31.25
N GLU A 127 22.19 -62.35 -31.24
CA GLU A 127 22.60 -63.74 -31.42
C GLU A 127 23.93 -64.03 -30.70
N THR A 128 23.80 -64.81 -29.63
CA THR A 128 24.88 -65.55 -28.97
C THR A 128 25.12 -66.85 -29.75
N PRO A 129 26.34 -67.39 -29.76
CA PRO A 129 26.46 -68.83 -29.61
C PRO A 129 27.50 -69.21 -28.56
N GLY A 130 27.04 -70.04 -27.62
CA GLY A 130 27.90 -70.81 -26.73
C GLY A 130 28.08 -72.25 -27.20
N ARG A 131 29.05 -72.90 -26.53
CA ARG A 131 29.23 -74.34 -26.30
C ARG A 131 30.00 -75.19 -27.34
N GLN A 132 31.20 -75.63 -26.92
CA GLN A 132 31.48 -76.95 -26.32
C GLN A 132 32.64 -77.78 -26.94
N ASN A 133 33.68 -77.95 -26.12
CA ASN A 133 34.50 -79.13 -25.82
C ASN A 133 34.54 -80.32 -26.79
N THR A 134 35.77 -80.72 -27.15
CA THR A 134 36.26 -82.12 -27.06
C THR A 134 37.79 -82.13 -26.86
N ASN A 135 38.28 -82.80 -25.81
CA ASN A 135 39.68 -83.31 -25.75
C ASN A 135 39.76 -84.62 -26.58
N PRO A 136 40.95 -85.10 -27.00
CA PRO A 136 41.71 -86.00 -26.13
C PRO A 136 43.25 -85.94 -26.24
N THR A 137 43.83 -86.70 -25.32
CA THR A 137 45.22 -86.94 -24.88
C THR A 137 46.03 -87.87 -25.80
N GLN A 138 47.37 -87.78 -25.63
CA GLN A 138 48.41 -88.84 -25.71
C GLN A 138 49.23 -89.03 -27.02
N GLY A 139 50.56 -89.02 -26.86
CA GLY A 139 51.53 -89.54 -27.83
C GLY A 139 52.92 -88.88 -27.76
N GLU A 140 53.79 -89.44 -26.92
CA GLU A 140 55.27 -89.48 -26.93
C GLU A 140 55.88 -89.59 -28.36
N GLU A 141 57.14 -89.31 -28.72
CA GLU A 141 58.46 -89.19 -28.08
C GLU A 141 59.47 -88.75 -29.19
N GLU A 142 60.61 -88.16 -28.80
CA GLU A 142 61.97 -88.24 -29.41
C GLU A 142 62.20 -87.92 -30.91
N ALA A 143 63.35 -87.43 -31.39
CA ALA A 143 64.61 -86.87 -30.91
C ALA A 143 65.33 -86.32 -32.17
N GLU A 144 66.25 -85.37 -31.97
CA GLU A 144 67.57 -85.15 -32.63
C GLU A 144 67.75 -85.48 -34.14
N GLU A 145 68.48 -84.75 -34.99
CA GLU A 145 69.51 -83.71 -34.83
C GLU A 145 69.85 -83.15 -36.25
N GLU A 146 70.74 -82.15 -36.25
CA GLU A 146 71.61 -81.66 -37.34
C GLU A 146 71.16 -80.47 -38.22
N GLU A 147 71.40 -79.28 -37.65
CA GLU A 147 71.99 -78.09 -38.28
C GLU A 147 73.37 -78.42 -38.89
N PRO A 148 73.88 -77.71 -39.94
CA PRO A 148 74.53 -76.41 -39.64
C PRO A 148 74.55 -75.37 -40.78
N SER A 149 74.53 -74.08 -40.41
CA SER A 149 75.62 -73.13 -40.75
C SER A 149 75.23 -71.65 -40.53
N SER A 150 75.75 -71.04 -39.47
CA SER A 150 76.77 -69.97 -39.54
C SER A 150 76.90 -69.14 -38.25
N ALA A 151 78.16 -68.95 -37.82
CA ALA A 151 78.73 -67.89 -36.98
C ALA A 151 78.16 -67.61 -35.56
N PRO A 152 78.93 -67.90 -34.47
CA PRO A 152 78.59 -67.61 -33.09
C PRO A 152 79.44 -66.43 -32.54
N ALA A 153 78.85 -65.23 -32.47
CA ALA A 153 79.41 -64.13 -31.67
C ALA A 153 78.31 -63.23 -31.10
N ASP A 154 77.19 -63.06 -31.81
CA ASP A 154 76.07 -62.23 -31.34
C ASP A 154 75.01 -62.99 -30.53
N LYS A 155 74.92 -64.32 -30.65
CA LYS A 155 73.90 -65.13 -29.97
C LYS A 155 74.09 -65.18 -28.45
N GLU A 156 75.33 -65.18 -27.94
CA GLU A 156 75.60 -65.16 -26.50
C GLU A 156 75.33 -63.79 -25.86
N GLN A 157 75.58 -62.69 -26.58
CA GLN A 157 75.24 -61.34 -26.10
C GLN A 157 73.73 -61.11 -26.09
N ILE A 158 73.00 -61.61 -27.09
CA ILE A 158 71.53 -61.54 -27.13
C ILE A 158 70.92 -62.40 -26.00
N ASN A 159 71.43 -63.60 -25.77
CA ASN A 159 70.96 -64.47 -24.68
C ASN A 159 71.29 -63.88 -23.29
N TYR A 160 72.44 -63.23 -23.11
CA TYR A 160 72.78 -62.54 -21.87
C TYR A 160 71.94 -61.28 -21.65
N ALA A 161 71.65 -60.52 -22.70
CA ALA A 161 70.77 -59.35 -22.63
C ALA A 161 69.31 -59.75 -22.30
N GLU A 162 68.79 -60.81 -22.93
CA GLU A 162 67.48 -61.38 -22.62
C GLU A 162 67.42 -61.92 -21.18
N TYR A 163 68.48 -62.60 -20.72
CA TYR A 163 68.58 -63.06 -19.33
C TYR A 163 68.57 -61.89 -18.33
N MET A 164 69.30 -60.81 -18.61
CA MET A 164 69.30 -59.61 -17.77
C MET A 164 67.93 -58.92 -17.75
N GLN A 165 67.22 -58.91 -18.88
CA GLN A 165 65.87 -58.35 -18.97
C GLN A 165 64.85 -59.19 -18.20
N LEU A 166 64.93 -60.51 -18.29
CA LEU A 166 64.10 -61.43 -17.49
C LEU A 166 64.39 -61.30 -15.98
N CYS A 167 65.64 -61.10 -15.58
CA CYS A 167 65.98 -60.83 -14.18
C CYS A 167 65.36 -59.51 -13.68
N ALA A 168 65.45 -58.45 -14.47
CA ALA A 168 64.84 -57.16 -14.13
C ALA A 168 63.32 -57.25 -14.01
N ASP A 169 62.66 -58.04 -14.86
CA ASP A 169 61.21 -58.23 -14.79
C ASP A 169 60.79 -59.13 -13.63
N ARG A 170 61.59 -60.14 -13.29
CA ARG A 170 61.42 -60.93 -12.05
C ARG A 170 61.53 -60.05 -10.81
N ASP A 171 62.47 -59.12 -10.78
CA ASP A 171 62.67 -58.22 -9.64
C ASP A 171 61.53 -57.20 -9.53
N LYS A 172 61.03 -56.64 -10.64
CA LYS A 172 59.82 -55.81 -10.65
C LYS A 172 58.59 -56.59 -10.17
N ALA A 173 58.43 -57.84 -10.60
CA ALA A 173 57.35 -58.71 -10.15
C ALA A 173 57.46 -59.02 -8.66
N SER A 174 58.67 -59.26 -8.16
CA SER A 174 58.97 -59.47 -6.75
C SER A 174 58.67 -58.23 -5.90
N GLN A 175 59.04 -57.04 -6.37
CA GLN A 175 58.72 -55.76 -5.72
C GLN A 175 57.20 -55.50 -5.68
N ARG A 176 56.48 -55.77 -6.76
CA ARG A 176 55.00 -55.68 -6.77
C ARG A 176 54.39 -56.67 -5.79
N ARG A 177 54.91 -57.91 -5.74
CA ARG A 177 54.46 -58.93 -4.82
C ARG A 177 54.71 -58.53 -3.37
N SER A 178 55.89 -57.98 -3.05
CA SER A 178 56.19 -57.52 -1.68
C SER A 178 55.31 -56.33 -1.28
N LEU A 179 55.05 -55.38 -2.21
CA LEU A 179 54.16 -54.26 -1.97
C LEU A 179 52.72 -54.72 -1.71
N LEU A 180 52.21 -55.65 -2.52
CA LEU A 180 50.89 -56.23 -2.32
C LEU A 180 50.81 -57.02 -1.01
N GLN A 181 51.85 -57.77 -0.67
CA GLN A 181 51.92 -58.53 0.56
C GLN A 181 52.01 -57.62 1.79
N MET A 182 52.73 -56.48 1.69
CA MET A 182 52.77 -55.43 2.71
C MET A 182 51.41 -54.73 2.87
N LYS A 183 50.70 -54.45 1.77
CA LYS A 183 49.33 -53.93 1.84
C LYS A 183 48.36 -54.95 2.47
N LEU A 184 48.50 -56.23 2.12
CA LEU A 184 47.71 -57.30 2.72
C LEU A 184 47.97 -57.39 4.23
N THR A 185 49.24 -57.40 4.65
CA THR A 185 49.58 -57.44 6.08
C THR A 185 49.13 -56.18 6.80
N GLU A 186 49.18 -55.00 6.18
CA GLU A 186 48.63 -53.77 6.77
C GLU A 186 47.10 -53.84 6.95
N LEU A 187 46.38 -54.42 5.98
CA LEU A 187 44.93 -54.66 6.11
C LEU A 187 44.60 -55.67 7.21
N PHE A 188 45.38 -56.75 7.33
CA PHE A 188 45.21 -57.72 8.40
C PHE A 188 45.65 -57.19 9.78
N ARG A 189 46.71 -56.38 9.87
CA ARG A 189 47.13 -55.75 11.13
C ARG A 189 46.13 -54.70 11.62
N LYS A 190 45.38 -54.08 10.70
CA LYS A 190 44.23 -53.22 11.03
C LYS A 190 43.00 -54.03 11.46
N LYS A 191 42.96 -55.35 11.24
CA LYS A 191 41.86 -56.26 11.62
C LYS A 191 42.00 -56.77 13.07
N ASP A 192 43.21 -56.82 13.62
CA ASP A 192 43.48 -57.37 14.96
C ASP A 192 43.13 -56.41 16.13
N GLY A 193 42.60 -55.22 15.85
CA GLY A 193 42.04 -54.33 16.87
C GLY A 193 40.51 -54.40 16.84
N ASP A 194 39.89 -55.01 17.85
CA ASP A 194 38.44 -55.23 17.94
C ASP A 194 37.59 -53.95 17.75
N ASP A 195 38.09 -52.77 18.14
CA ASP A 195 37.41 -51.47 17.92
C ASP A 195 37.28 -51.08 16.44
N ALA A 196 38.27 -51.44 15.61
CA ALA A 196 38.24 -51.12 14.18
C ALA A 196 37.34 -52.08 13.37
N GLN A 197 36.90 -53.19 13.97
CA GLN A 197 35.95 -54.10 13.34
C GLN A 197 34.52 -53.58 13.50
N LEU A 198 34.14 -53.13 14.70
CA LEU A 198 32.83 -52.52 14.99
C LEU A 198 32.62 -51.23 14.17
N ASP A 199 33.60 -50.34 14.08
CA ASP A 199 33.49 -49.11 13.28
C ASP A 199 33.32 -49.40 11.78
N ARG A 200 34.02 -50.41 11.23
CA ARG A 200 33.83 -50.84 9.84
C ARG A 200 32.48 -51.49 9.62
N GLU A 201 31.99 -52.27 10.57
CA GLU A 201 30.69 -52.95 10.47
C GLU A 201 29.53 -51.94 10.59
N ILE A 202 29.66 -50.93 11.46
CA ILE A 202 28.75 -49.79 11.56
C ILE A 202 28.77 -48.97 10.27
N GLN A 203 29.95 -48.63 9.74
CA GLN A 203 30.09 -47.87 8.48
C GLN A 203 29.56 -48.65 7.27
N VAL A 204 29.78 -49.97 7.21
CA VAL A 204 29.20 -50.85 6.17
C VAL A 204 27.68 -50.95 6.35
N SER A 205 27.16 -51.02 7.58
CA SER A 205 25.72 -51.05 7.83
C SER A 205 25.04 -49.72 7.46
N GLU A 206 25.71 -48.59 7.69
CA GLU A 206 25.22 -47.26 7.34
C GLU A 206 25.27 -47.04 5.82
N GLN A 207 26.32 -47.53 5.16
CA GLN A 207 26.43 -47.54 3.70
C GLN A 207 25.37 -48.47 3.06
N LEU A 208 25.10 -49.63 3.65
CA LEU A 208 24.02 -50.53 3.22
C LEU A 208 22.65 -49.87 3.39
N LYS A 209 22.39 -49.19 4.52
CA LYS A 209 21.16 -48.42 4.74
C LYS A 209 21.04 -47.26 3.75
N GLY A 210 22.13 -46.58 3.40
CA GLY A 210 22.17 -45.56 2.36
C GLY A 210 21.85 -46.12 0.98
N TYR A 211 22.43 -47.27 0.64
CA TYR A 211 22.14 -48.00 -0.59
C TYR A 211 20.69 -48.48 -0.64
N GLU A 212 20.17 -49.04 0.44
CA GLU A 212 18.78 -49.47 0.57
C GLU A 212 17.80 -48.29 0.38
N LYS A 213 18.09 -47.13 1.00
CA LYS A 213 17.32 -45.89 0.75
C LYS A 213 17.37 -45.48 -0.72
N CYS A 214 18.55 -45.53 -1.35
CA CYS A 214 18.68 -45.20 -2.77
C CYS A 214 17.89 -46.18 -3.66
N ILE A 215 17.92 -47.48 -3.35
CA ILE A 215 17.15 -48.51 -4.07
C ILE A 215 15.65 -48.30 -3.87
N ASN A 216 15.20 -47.97 -2.65
CA ASN A 216 13.79 -47.67 -2.39
C ASN A 216 13.33 -46.44 -3.17
N ILE A 217 14.08 -45.33 -3.12
CA ILE A 217 13.80 -44.13 -3.91
C ILE A 217 13.75 -44.45 -5.41
N LEU A 218 14.70 -45.25 -5.91
CA LEU A 218 14.74 -45.62 -7.33
C LEU A 218 13.56 -46.53 -7.71
N THR A 219 13.10 -47.38 -6.78
CA THR A 219 11.92 -48.23 -6.96
C THR A 219 10.64 -47.40 -6.96
N ASP A 220 10.51 -46.44 -6.04
CA ASP A 220 9.38 -45.51 -5.96
C ASP A 220 9.32 -44.63 -7.22
N LEU A 221 10.46 -44.11 -7.69
CA LEU A 221 10.55 -43.34 -8.93
C LEU A 221 10.18 -44.18 -10.16
N LYS A 222 10.56 -45.46 -10.19
CA LYS A 222 10.14 -46.39 -11.26
C LYS A 222 8.64 -46.63 -11.22
N GLN A 223 8.06 -46.84 -10.04
CA GLN A 223 6.61 -47.02 -9.86
C GLN A 223 5.84 -45.77 -10.29
N GLN A 224 6.33 -44.59 -9.88
CA GLN A 224 5.76 -43.30 -10.28
C GLN A 224 5.82 -43.14 -11.80
N LEU A 225 6.98 -43.40 -12.42
CA LEU A 225 7.13 -43.33 -13.87
C LEU A 225 6.16 -44.30 -14.58
N THR A 226 6.02 -45.53 -14.10
CA THR A 226 5.07 -46.48 -14.69
C THR A 226 3.62 -46.00 -14.57
N ALA A 227 3.22 -45.51 -13.39
CA ALA A 227 1.88 -44.97 -13.17
C ALA A 227 1.61 -43.72 -14.05
N ASP A 228 2.58 -42.81 -14.15
CA ASP A 228 2.49 -41.62 -14.99
C ASP A 228 2.41 -41.99 -16.48
N THR A 229 3.18 -42.99 -16.92
CA THR A 229 3.09 -43.48 -18.31
C THR A 229 1.76 -44.16 -18.61
N GLU A 230 1.23 -44.96 -17.67
CA GLU A 230 -0.06 -45.63 -17.83
C GLU A 230 -1.22 -44.62 -17.87
N THR A 231 -1.21 -43.64 -16.98
CA THR A 231 -2.22 -42.57 -16.96
C THR A 231 -2.15 -41.70 -18.21
N ALA A 232 -0.96 -41.29 -18.64
CA ALA A 232 -0.78 -40.56 -19.89
C ALA A 232 -1.25 -41.37 -21.12
N GLN A 233 -0.98 -42.68 -21.12
CA GLN A 233 -1.44 -43.58 -22.18
C GLN A 233 -2.96 -43.71 -22.20
N GLN A 234 -3.60 -43.88 -21.05
CA GLN A 234 -5.06 -43.93 -20.93
C GLN A 234 -5.70 -42.63 -21.44
N GLN A 235 -5.18 -41.47 -21.04
CA GLN A 235 -5.64 -40.17 -21.54
C GLN A 235 -5.46 -40.04 -23.06
N ALA A 236 -4.33 -40.50 -23.60
CA ALA A 236 -4.10 -40.49 -25.04
C ALA A 236 -5.08 -41.38 -25.80
N GLU A 237 -5.42 -42.55 -25.26
CA GLU A 237 -6.42 -43.47 -25.82
C GLU A 237 -7.83 -42.87 -25.76
N GLU A 238 -8.21 -42.26 -24.64
CA GLU A 238 -9.49 -41.56 -24.50
C GLU A 238 -9.62 -40.41 -25.52
N LEU A 239 -8.59 -39.56 -25.64
CA LEU A 239 -8.58 -38.48 -26.62
C LEU A 239 -8.61 -39.00 -28.06
N ARG A 240 -7.96 -40.13 -28.36
CA ARG A 240 -8.05 -40.79 -29.67
C ARG A 240 -9.47 -41.28 -29.95
N PHE A 241 -10.11 -41.91 -28.96
CA PHE A 241 -11.49 -42.37 -29.08
C PHE A 241 -12.44 -41.20 -29.36
N ILE A 242 -12.35 -40.12 -28.57
CA ILE A 242 -13.15 -38.91 -28.76
C ILE A 242 -12.89 -38.27 -30.13
N SER A 243 -11.62 -38.21 -30.57
CA SER A 243 -11.26 -37.69 -31.89
C SER A 243 -11.87 -38.52 -33.01
N GLN A 244 -11.81 -39.85 -32.89
CA GLN A 244 -12.38 -40.75 -33.90
C GLN A 244 -13.90 -40.61 -33.97
N GLU A 245 -14.58 -40.59 -32.83
CA GLU A 245 -16.03 -40.41 -32.78
C GLU A 245 -16.47 -39.08 -33.43
N LYS A 246 -15.74 -37.99 -33.16
CA LYS A 246 -15.99 -36.69 -33.79
C LYS A 246 -15.74 -36.72 -35.30
N LEU A 247 -14.68 -37.38 -35.76
CA LEU A 247 -14.41 -37.55 -37.18
C LEU A 247 -15.51 -38.33 -37.89
N ASP A 248 -15.98 -39.43 -37.27
CA ASP A 248 -17.05 -40.26 -37.83
C ASP A 248 -18.37 -39.48 -37.94
N LYS A 249 -18.72 -38.70 -36.90
CA LYS A 249 -19.90 -37.80 -36.92
C LYS A 249 -19.81 -36.78 -38.05
N VAL A 250 -18.70 -36.07 -38.16
CA VAL A 250 -18.47 -35.07 -39.22
C VAL A 250 -18.50 -35.71 -40.60
N GLU A 251 -17.90 -36.89 -40.77
CA GLU A 251 -17.91 -37.60 -42.06
C GLU A 251 -19.33 -38.05 -42.45
N ASN A 252 -20.14 -38.50 -41.50
CA ASN A 252 -21.52 -38.90 -41.73
C ASN A 252 -22.40 -37.71 -42.12
N GLU A 253 -22.32 -36.60 -41.36
CA GLU A 253 -23.03 -35.36 -41.68
C GLU A 253 -22.59 -34.78 -43.03
N TRP A 254 -21.29 -34.80 -43.31
CA TRP A 254 -20.74 -34.35 -44.58
C TRP A 254 -21.26 -35.18 -45.76
N ARG A 255 -21.28 -36.51 -45.63
CA ARG A 255 -21.86 -37.41 -46.64
C ARG A 255 -23.33 -37.12 -46.88
N ALA A 256 -24.12 -36.92 -45.83
CA ALA A 256 -25.55 -36.57 -45.94
C ALA A 256 -25.75 -35.21 -46.64
N PHE A 257 -24.95 -34.20 -46.28
CA PHE A 257 -25.01 -32.88 -46.90
C PHE A 257 -24.65 -32.93 -48.39
N VAL A 258 -23.57 -33.65 -48.76
CA VAL A 258 -23.16 -33.81 -50.15
C VAL A 258 -24.24 -34.54 -50.97
N ALA A 259 -24.89 -35.56 -50.40
CA ALA A 259 -25.99 -36.27 -51.05
C ALA A 259 -27.21 -35.35 -51.28
N LEU A 260 -27.58 -34.54 -50.28
CA LEU A 260 -28.66 -33.56 -50.40
C LEU A 260 -28.34 -32.50 -51.45
N LYS A 261 -27.11 -31.96 -51.43
CA LYS A 261 -26.62 -31.00 -52.43
C LYS A 261 -26.69 -31.58 -53.84
N GLN A 262 -26.29 -32.84 -54.01
CA GLN A 262 -26.38 -33.54 -55.29
C GLN A 262 -27.84 -33.72 -55.74
N ASP A 263 -28.75 -34.21 -54.87
CA ASP A 263 -30.16 -34.40 -55.20
C ASP A 263 -30.86 -33.10 -55.61
N VAL A 264 -30.67 -32.03 -54.82
CA VAL A 264 -31.26 -30.71 -55.12
C VAL A 264 -30.73 -30.17 -56.44
N ALA A 265 -29.41 -30.22 -56.66
CA ALA A 265 -28.81 -29.74 -57.90
C ALA A 265 -29.28 -30.52 -59.13
N VAL A 266 -29.33 -31.85 -59.04
CA VAL A 266 -29.85 -32.71 -60.12
C VAL A 266 -31.32 -32.41 -60.37
N ARG A 267 -32.16 -32.28 -59.33
CA ARG A 267 -33.60 -31.98 -59.47
C ARG A 267 -33.85 -30.64 -60.18
N VAL A 268 -33.09 -29.60 -59.83
CA VAL A 268 -33.21 -28.27 -60.44
C VAL A 268 -32.72 -28.27 -61.90
N LEU A 269 -31.55 -28.87 -62.16
CA LEU A 269 -30.95 -28.89 -63.48
C LEU A 269 -31.64 -29.86 -64.45
N SER A 270 -32.26 -30.94 -63.95
CA SER A 270 -32.98 -31.93 -64.77
C SER A 270 -34.13 -31.29 -65.55
N ARG A 271 -34.75 -30.23 -65.02
CA ARG A 271 -35.83 -29.49 -65.70
C ARG A 271 -35.35 -28.75 -66.95
N ARG A 272 -34.06 -28.40 -67.04
CA ARG A 272 -33.48 -27.60 -68.13
C ARG A 272 -32.62 -28.40 -69.11
N LEU A 273 -31.89 -29.40 -68.60
CA LEU A 273 -30.85 -30.13 -69.33
C LEU A 273 -31.21 -31.60 -69.59
N GLY A 274 -32.27 -32.12 -68.96
CA GLY A 274 -32.56 -33.55 -68.90
C GLY A 274 -31.77 -34.26 -67.79
N LYS A 275 -32.31 -35.38 -67.28
CA LYS A 275 -31.82 -36.08 -66.09
C LYS A 275 -30.35 -36.49 -66.19
N GLN A 276 -29.96 -37.13 -67.30
CA GLN A 276 -28.61 -37.66 -67.48
C GLN A 276 -27.56 -36.56 -67.61
N ALA A 277 -27.83 -35.52 -68.41
CA ALA A 277 -26.90 -34.40 -68.59
C ALA A 277 -26.79 -33.51 -67.34
N ALA A 278 -27.87 -33.39 -66.56
CA ALA A 278 -27.82 -32.74 -65.25
C ALA A 278 -26.94 -33.53 -64.27
N GLN A 279 -27.09 -34.85 -64.23
CA GLN A 279 -26.33 -35.72 -63.33
C GLN A 279 -24.83 -35.68 -63.62
N THR A 280 -24.41 -35.82 -64.89
CA THR A 280 -22.99 -35.75 -65.26
C THR A 280 -22.37 -34.39 -64.96
N LYS A 281 -23.11 -33.29 -65.19
CA LYS A 281 -22.64 -31.93 -64.88
C LYS A 281 -22.46 -31.73 -63.37
N VAL A 282 -23.41 -32.17 -62.55
CA VAL A 282 -23.33 -32.07 -61.09
C VAL A 282 -22.16 -32.90 -60.57
N GLU A 283 -22.02 -34.14 -61.02
CA GLU A 283 -20.90 -35.03 -60.62
C GLU A 283 -19.54 -34.43 -60.98
N ALA A 284 -19.39 -33.85 -62.18
CA ALA A 284 -18.17 -33.17 -62.59
C ALA A 284 -17.85 -31.97 -61.67
N THR A 285 -18.83 -31.12 -61.38
CA THR A 285 -18.63 -29.98 -60.45
C THR A 285 -18.27 -30.42 -59.03
N LEU A 286 -18.95 -31.46 -58.52
CA LEU A 286 -18.72 -32.01 -57.19
C LEU A 286 -17.32 -32.67 -57.09
N ALA A 287 -16.85 -33.31 -58.16
CA ALA A 287 -15.49 -33.83 -58.23
C ALA A 287 -14.43 -32.70 -58.18
N THR A 288 -14.65 -31.59 -58.90
CA THR A 288 -13.75 -30.42 -58.83
C THR A 288 -13.75 -29.77 -57.44
N GLU A 289 -14.92 -29.66 -56.81
CA GLU A 289 -15.06 -29.13 -55.45
C GLU A 289 -14.32 -30.00 -54.42
N LYS A 290 -14.47 -31.33 -54.49
CA LYS A 290 -13.74 -32.28 -53.63
C LYS A 290 -12.22 -32.10 -53.73
N LEU A 291 -11.70 -31.86 -54.93
CA LEU A 291 -10.27 -31.63 -55.13
C LEU A 291 -9.80 -30.32 -54.48
N LEU A 292 -10.58 -29.25 -54.60
CA LEU A 292 -10.29 -27.98 -53.93
C LEU A 292 -10.39 -28.09 -52.40
N GLN A 293 -11.38 -28.82 -51.89
CA GLN A 293 -11.52 -29.08 -50.45
C GLN A 293 -10.34 -29.86 -49.90
N HIS A 294 -9.87 -30.91 -50.58
CA HIS A 294 -8.67 -31.63 -50.16
C HIS A 294 -7.43 -30.73 -50.10
N LYS A 295 -7.26 -29.84 -51.09
CA LYS A 295 -6.18 -28.84 -51.07
C LYS A 295 -6.31 -27.89 -49.87
N LEU A 296 -7.51 -27.39 -49.61
CA LEU A 296 -7.79 -26.51 -48.48
C LEU A 296 -7.51 -27.21 -47.14
N ILE A 297 -7.96 -28.45 -46.96
CA ILE A 297 -7.70 -29.25 -45.76
C ILE A 297 -6.20 -29.45 -45.56
N LYS A 298 -5.46 -29.78 -46.63
CA LYS A 298 -4.00 -29.92 -46.57
C LYS A 298 -3.31 -28.62 -46.15
N LEU A 299 -3.75 -27.47 -46.66
CA LEU A 299 -3.22 -26.16 -46.26
C LEU A 299 -3.58 -25.81 -44.81
N ARG A 300 -4.81 -26.05 -44.39
CA ARG A 300 -5.25 -25.82 -42.99
C ARG A 300 -4.45 -26.67 -42.01
N LEU A 301 -4.23 -27.95 -42.34
CA LEU A 301 -3.39 -28.84 -41.52
C LEU A 301 -1.95 -28.31 -41.41
N LYS A 302 -1.36 -27.85 -42.52
CA LYS A 302 -0.03 -27.22 -42.51
C LYS A 302 -0.02 -25.96 -41.65
N HIS A 303 -1.01 -25.09 -41.78
CA HIS A 303 -1.13 -23.87 -40.98
C HIS A 303 -1.24 -24.18 -39.48
N ILE A 304 -2.06 -25.17 -39.09
CA ILE A 304 -2.17 -25.60 -37.69
C ILE A 304 -0.83 -26.12 -37.17
N LYS A 305 -0.12 -26.96 -37.95
CA LYS A 305 1.21 -27.46 -37.57
C LYS A 305 2.23 -26.33 -37.40
N LEU A 306 2.26 -25.37 -38.33
CA LEU A 306 3.15 -24.22 -38.25
C LEU A 306 2.83 -23.36 -37.02
N ARG A 307 1.55 -23.09 -36.77
CA ARG A 307 1.10 -22.35 -35.59
C ARG A 307 1.56 -23.04 -34.31
N PHE A 308 1.37 -24.36 -34.19
CA PHE A 308 1.84 -25.13 -33.03
C PHE A 308 3.37 -25.03 -32.86
N ASN A 309 4.13 -25.14 -33.95
CA ASN A 309 5.58 -24.99 -33.90
C ASN A 309 6.00 -23.58 -33.46
N ILE A 310 5.32 -22.53 -33.92
CA ILE A 310 5.58 -21.16 -33.48
C ILE A 310 5.36 -21.02 -31.98
N HIS A 311 4.21 -21.48 -31.46
CA HIS A 311 3.92 -21.39 -30.02
C HIS A 311 4.95 -22.16 -29.19
N ARG A 312 5.39 -23.33 -29.66
CA ARG A 312 6.44 -24.11 -28.99
C ARG A 312 7.78 -23.35 -28.97
N LEU A 313 8.22 -22.82 -30.11
CA LEU A 313 9.46 -22.06 -30.20
C LEU A 313 9.41 -20.76 -29.38
N GLU A 314 8.26 -20.08 -29.34
CA GLU A 314 8.06 -18.90 -28.49
C GLU A 314 8.13 -19.25 -27.00
N ALA A 315 7.57 -20.40 -26.60
CA ALA A 315 7.68 -20.89 -25.22
C ALA A 315 9.14 -21.24 -24.86
N GLU A 316 9.83 -21.98 -25.73
CA GLU A 316 11.26 -22.31 -25.56
C GLU A 316 12.12 -21.04 -25.48
N LEU A 317 11.83 -20.01 -26.28
CA LEU A 317 12.55 -18.74 -26.26
C LEU A 317 12.26 -17.97 -24.96
N CYS A 318 11.01 -17.89 -24.53
CA CYS A 318 10.61 -17.23 -23.27
C CYS A 318 11.24 -17.91 -22.05
N GLU A 319 11.31 -19.24 -22.03
CA GLU A 319 12.04 -19.99 -21.00
C GLU A 319 13.53 -19.72 -21.10
N GLY A 320 14.11 -19.74 -22.30
CA GLY A 320 15.51 -19.40 -22.54
C GLY A 320 15.88 -18.01 -22.04
N GLU A 321 15.06 -16.99 -22.30
CA GLU A 321 15.25 -15.61 -21.83
C GLU A 321 15.22 -15.52 -20.30
N LYS A 322 14.28 -16.22 -19.66
CA LYS A 322 14.20 -16.28 -18.19
C LYS A 322 15.42 -16.95 -17.56
N HIS A 323 15.94 -18.02 -18.17
CA HIS A 323 17.14 -18.72 -17.69
C HIS A 323 18.43 -17.97 -18.04
N ALA A 324 18.45 -17.23 -19.15
CA ALA A 324 19.59 -16.42 -19.59
C ALA A 324 19.72 -15.11 -18.80
N ARG A 325 18.66 -14.69 -18.10
CA ARG A 325 18.70 -13.53 -17.22
C ARG A 325 19.66 -13.78 -16.05
N ASP A 326 20.59 -12.85 -15.84
CA ASP A 326 21.55 -12.97 -14.73
C ASP A 326 20.80 -12.95 -13.39
N PRO A 327 21.01 -13.93 -12.50
CA PRO A 327 20.50 -13.87 -11.12
C PRO A 327 20.79 -12.54 -10.41
N LEU A 328 21.91 -11.87 -10.73
CA LEU A 328 22.24 -10.55 -10.17
C LEU A 328 21.27 -9.46 -10.66
N ASP A 329 20.86 -9.47 -11.93
CA ASP A 329 19.92 -8.49 -12.49
C ASP A 329 18.55 -8.62 -11.82
N LEU A 330 18.11 -9.85 -11.56
CA LEU A 330 16.87 -10.11 -10.83
C LEU A 330 16.93 -9.58 -9.39
N GLN A 331 18.05 -9.81 -8.71
CA GLN A 331 18.27 -9.27 -7.35
C GLN A 331 18.33 -7.75 -7.35
N TYR A 332 18.97 -7.14 -8.35
CA TYR A 332 19.06 -5.69 -8.48
C TYR A 332 17.67 -5.07 -8.69
N GLU A 333 16.85 -5.63 -9.57
CA GLU A 333 15.47 -5.17 -9.77
C GLU A 333 14.61 -5.34 -8.52
N GLN A 334 14.76 -6.46 -7.80
CA GLN A 334 14.07 -6.66 -6.54
C GLN A 334 14.46 -5.58 -5.52
N LEU A 335 15.76 -5.32 -5.34
CA LEU A 335 16.24 -4.27 -4.46
C LEU A 335 15.76 -2.88 -4.90
N GLN A 336 15.65 -2.63 -6.21
CA GLN A 336 15.13 -1.38 -6.73
C GLN A 336 13.63 -1.22 -6.42
N ALA A 337 12.84 -2.30 -6.55
CA ALA A 337 11.43 -2.32 -6.19
C ALA A 337 11.23 -2.09 -4.69
N GLU A 338 11.99 -2.79 -3.85
CA GLU A 338 11.96 -2.61 -2.38
C GLU A 338 12.36 -1.18 -1.99
N ARG A 339 13.40 -0.61 -2.61
CA ARG A 339 13.80 0.78 -2.38
C ARG A 339 12.69 1.76 -2.79
N LEU A 340 12.02 1.52 -3.90
CA LEU A 340 10.90 2.35 -4.36
C LEU A 340 9.73 2.28 -3.38
N GLU A 341 9.43 1.10 -2.85
CA GLU A 341 8.37 0.91 -1.85
C GLU A 341 8.69 1.60 -0.52
N LEU A 342 9.93 1.46 -0.03
CA LEU A 342 10.40 2.18 1.15
C LEU A 342 10.29 3.69 0.97
N LYS A 343 10.69 4.21 -0.21
CA LYS A 343 10.55 5.64 -0.53
C LYS A 343 9.09 6.09 -0.47
N LYS A 344 8.17 5.33 -1.08
CA LYS A 344 6.72 5.62 -1.03
C LYS A 344 6.20 5.61 0.41
N HIS A 345 6.66 4.68 1.25
CA HIS A 345 6.26 4.62 2.64
C HIS A 345 6.75 5.83 3.45
N THR A 346 8.02 6.21 3.28
CA THR A 346 8.59 7.42 3.91
C THR A 346 7.85 8.68 3.47
N GLU A 347 7.49 8.78 2.18
CA GLU A 347 6.74 9.92 1.66
C GLU A 347 5.34 10.02 2.29
N LYS A 348 4.60 8.90 2.40
CA LYS A 348 3.31 8.85 3.12
C LYS A 348 3.45 9.29 4.58
N GLN A 349 4.46 8.77 5.30
CA GLN A 349 4.71 9.16 6.69
C GLN A 349 5.05 10.65 6.82
N ASN A 350 5.81 11.21 5.88
CA ASN A 350 6.14 12.63 5.85
C ASN A 350 4.90 13.49 5.59
N GLU A 351 4.02 13.09 4.67
CA GLU A 351 2.75 13.77 4.44
C GLU A 351 1.84 13.75 5.68
N GLU A 352 1.74 12.61 6.37
CA GLU A 352 0.98 12.49 7.62
C GLU A 352 1.57 13.37 8.73
N SER A 353 2.89 13.37 8.88
CA SER A 353 3.59 14.26 9.83
C SER A 353 3.31 15.73 9.52
N LEU A 354 3.33 16.12 8.25
CA LEU A 354 3.01 17.49 7.84
C LEU A 354 1.55 17.84 8.14
N LYS A 355 0.60 16.95 7.85
CA LYS A 355 -0.83 17.13 8.20
C LYS A 355 -1.02 17.33 9.69
N ILE A 356 -0.31 16.57 10.53
CA ILE A 356 -0.36 16.72 11.99
C ILE A 356 0.24 18.06 12.42
N LYS A 357 1.39 18.46 11.88
CA LYS A 357 2.00 19.76 12.17
C LYS A 357 1.06 20.92 11.83
N ILE A 358 0.41 20.88 10.67
CA ILE A 358 -0.59 21.89 10.26
C ILE A 358 -1.75 21.93 11.27
N LYS A 359 -2.31 20.77 11.64
CA LYS A 359 -3.38 20.70 12.65
C LYS A 359 -2.96 21.28 14.00
N ILE A 360 -1.73 20.99 14.45
CA ILE A 360 -1.18 21.56 15.68
C ILE A 360 -1.10 23.09 15.58
N SER A 361 -0.55 23.63 14.48
CA SER A 361 -0.47 25.07 14.26
C SER A 361 -1.85 25.75 14.28
N CYS A 362 -2.84 25.20 13.57
CA CYS A 362 -4.21 25.72 13.58
C CYS A 362 -4.84 25.68 14.99
N ASN A 363 -4.63 24.59 15.73
CA ASN A 363 -5.14 24.49 17.10
C ASN A 363 -4.46 25.47 18.06
N LEU A 364 -3.17 25.73 17.89
CA LEU A 364 -2.45 26.75 18.67
C LEU A 364 -3.00 28.15 18.39
N GLU A 365 -3.30 28.48 17.14
CA GLU A 365 -3.95 29.73 16.77
C GLU A 365 -5.35 29.85 17.41
N LEU A 366 -6.16 28.80 17.34
CA LEU A 366 -7.47 28.77 17.99
C LEU A 366 -7.36 28.96 19.51
N LEU A 367 -6.42 28.26 20.16
CA LEU A 367 -6.16 28.40 21.59
C LEU A 367 -5.72 29.82 21.95
N SER A 368 -4.90 30.46 21.11
CA SER A 368 -4.51 31.86 21.29
C SER A 368 -5.73 32.78 21.23
N ASN A 369 -6.60 32.61 20.23
CA ASN A 369 -7.83 33.38 20.09
C ASN A 369 -8.78 33.17 21.28
N VAL A 370 -8.91 31.94 21.78
CA VAL A 370 -9.73 31.64 22.97
C VAL A 370 -9.13 32.29 24.21
N LYS A 371 -7.81 32.23 24.38
CA LYS A 371 -7.11 32.87 25.50
C LYS A 371 -7.32 34.38 25.49
N GLU A 372 -7.24 35.02 24.33
CA GLU A 372 -7.49 36.45 24.18
C GLU A 372 -8.94 36.81 24.52
N LYS A 373 -9.93 36.08 23.98
CA LYS A 373 -11.35 36.30 24.31
C LYS A 373 -11.65 36.12 25.78
N LEU A 374 -11.02 35.13 26.42
CA LEU A 374 -11.14 34.89 27.86
C LEU A 374 -10.58 36.08 28.64
N PHE A 375 -9.40 36.57 28.27
CA PHE A 375 -8.78 37.74 28.90
C PHE A 375 -9.70 38.98 28.80
N TRP A 376 -10.25 39.26 27.62
CA TRP A 376 -11.20 40.37 27.45
C TRP A 376 -12.47 40.21 28.30
N SER A 377 -13.02 39.00 28.34
CA SER A 377 -14.19 38.69 29.18
C SER A 377 -13.90 38.86 30.67
N GLU A 378 -12.72 38.43 31.13
CA GLU A 378 -12.30 38.59 32.52
C GLU A 378 -12.15 40.07 32.89
N MET A 379 -11.55 40.87 32.02
CA MET A 379 -11.47 42.34 32.20
C MET A 379 -12.85 42.98 32.27
N GLU A 380 -13.79 42.56 31.41
CA GLU A 380 -15.16 43.08 31.44
C GLU A 380 -15.89 42.68 32.74
N VAL A 381 -15.74 41.43 33.19
CA VAL A 381 -16.29 40.95 34.46
C VAL A 381 -15.72 41.76 35.62
N GLN A 382 -14.41 42.01 35.63
CA GLN A 382 -13.76 42.79 36.67
C GLN A 382 -14.29 44.24 36.70
N ALA A 383 -14.40 44.89 35.55
CA ALA A 383 -14.98 46.23 35.46
C ALA A 383 -16.45 46.26 35.93
N LYS A 384 -17.24 45.23 35.63
CA LYS A 384 -18.63 45.10 36.13
C LYS A 384 -18.67 44.89 37.64
N ARG A 385 -17.76 44.09 38.21
CA ARG A 385 -17.63 43.89 39.66
C ARG A 385 -17.31 45.20 40.39
N GLU A 386 -16.40 46.01 39.85
CA GLU A 386 -16.06 47.32 40.39
C GLU A 386 -17.27 48.28 40.36
N LYS A 387 -18.03 48.31 39.26
CA LYS A 387 -19.28 49.06 39.17
C LYS A 387 -20.30 48.60 40.23
N LEU A 388 -20.46 47.29 40.42
CA LEU A 388 -21.36 46.74 41.44
C LEU A 388 -20.90 47.11 42.86
N ALA A 389 -19.59 47.08 43.13
CA ALA A 389 -19.03 47.51 44.42
C ALA A 389 -19.30 49.00 44.68
N MET A 390 -19.16 49.86 43.67
CA MET A 390 -19.52 51.28 43.78
C MET A 390 -21.01 51.48 44.08
N VAL A 391 -21.89 50.72 43.42
CA VAL A 391 -23.34 50.77 43.67
C VAL A 391 -23.66 50.29 45.09
N ALA A 392 -23.02 49.22 45.57
CA ALA A 392 -23.17 48.74 46.94
C ALA A 392 -22.74 49.83 47.95
N GLY A 393 -21.59 50.49 47.74
CA GLY A 393 -21.14 51.59 48.58
C GLY A 393 -22.10 52.78 48.60
N LYS A 394 -22.68 53.16 47.44
CA LYS A 394 -23.73 54.20 47.37
C LYS A 394 -25.00 53.80 48.13
N ARG A 395 -25.41 52.52 48.04
CA ARG A 395 -26.55 51.97 48.78
C ARG A 395 -26.32 52.05 50.29
N ASP A 396 -25.13 51.71 50.76
CA ASP A 396 -24.78 51.77 52.18
C ASP A 396 -24.76 53.20 52.71
N LEU A 397 -24.17 54.14 51.94
CA LEU A 397 -24.21 55.56 52.27
C LEU A 397 -25.66 56.07 52.38
N LEU A 398 -26.51 55.72 51.41
CA LEU A 398 -27.93 56.10 51.43
C LEU A 398 -28.66 55.54 52.67
N ILE A 399 -28.37 54.30 53.07
CA ILE A 399 -28.94 53.70 54.29
C ILE A 399 -28.49 54.49 55.53
N ARG A 400 -27.19 54.81 55.66
CA ARG A 400 -26.65 55.61 56.76
C ARG A 400 -27.29 57.00 56.81
N THR A 401 -27.41 57.69 55.68
CA THR A 401 -28.06 59.01 55.60
C THR A 401 -29.55 58.93 55.96
N ARG A 402 -30.28 57.91 55.49
CA ARG A 402 -31.69 57.70 55.89
C ARG A 402 -31.83 57.45 57.38
N GLN A 403 -30.91 56.70 57.98
CA GLN A 403 -30.89 56.46 59.42
C GLN A 403 -30.60 57.75 60.21
N ALA A 404 -29.59 58.53 59.81
CA ALA A 404 -29.27 59.83 60.42
C ALA A 404 -30.46 60.80 60.34
N ARG A 405 -31.11 60.90 59.17
CA ARG A 405 -32.34 61.70 59.01
C ARG A 405 -33.44 61.26 59.95
N ARG A 406 -33.66 59.95 60.11
CA ARG A 406 -34.65 59.41 61.07
C ARG A 406 -34.28 59.74 62.52
N GLY A 407 -33.00 59.72 62.87
CA GLY A 407 -32.49 60.17 64.17
C GLY A 407 -32.82 61.64 64.42
N LEU A 408 -32.42 62.52 63.49
CA LEU A 408 -32.73 63.96 63.57
C LEU A 408 -34.23 64.26 63.64
N GLN A 409 -35.06 63.51 62.92
CA GLN A 409 -36.53 63.64 63.01
C GLN A 409 -37.05 63.29 64.41
N LYS A 410 -36.53 62.22 65.04
CA LYS A 410 -36.87 61.85 66.41
C LYS A 410 -36.40 62.91 67.40
N ASP A 411 -35.18 63.41 67.26
CA ASP A 411 -34.64 64.44 68.14
C ASP A 411 -35.38 65.77 67.98
N ASN A 412 -35.76 66.14 66.75
CA ASN A 412 -36.59 67.32 66.49
C ASN A 412 -37.97 67.20 67.13
N LEU A 413 -38.58 66.01 67.08
CA LEU A 413 -39.85 65.73 67.75
C LEU A 413 -39.70 65.85 69.28
N ARG A 414 -38.67 65.22 69.87
CA ARG A 414 -38.35 65.34 71.29
C ARG A 414 -38.11 66.79 71.72
N LEU A 415 -37.36 67.56 70.94
CA LEU A 415 -37.14 68.98 71.21
C LEU A 415 -38.44 69.77 71.13
N LYS A 416 -39.33 69.46 70.18
CA LYS A 416 -40.67 70.08 70.13
C LYS A 416 -41.50 69.76 71.36
N GLU A 417 -41.45 68.51 71.85
CA GLU A 417 -42.11 68.10 73.10
C GLU A 417 -41.51 68.84 74.32
N HIS A 418 -40.18 68.96 74.39
CA HIS A 418 -39.48 69.64 75.49
C HIS A 418 -39.55 71.17 75.46
N ARG A 419 -39.95 71.80 74.35
CA ARG A 419 -40.03 73.26 74.23
C ARG A 419 -41.07 73.91 75.14
N GLY A 420 -41.97 73.16 75.78
CA GLY A 420 -42.90 73.67 76.79
C GLY A 420 -43.57 74.98 76.36
N LEU A 421 -43.60 75.98 77.27
CA LEU A 421 -44.17 77.31 76.99
C LEU A 421 -43.38 78.10 75.93
N LEU A 422 -42.06 77.88 75.81
CA LEU A 422 -41.20 78.54 74.80
C LEU A 422 -41.61 78.20 73.36
N GLY A 423 -42.31 77.08 73.16
CA GLY A 423 -42.87 76.69 71.87
C GLY A 423 -44.13 77.46 71.49
N ASN A 424 -44.85 78.04 72.46
CA ASN A 424 -46.10 78.76 72.23
C ASN A 424 -45.92 80.25 72.54
N ARG A 425 -45.63 81.02 71.48
CA ARG A 425 -45.39 82.46 71.58
C ARG A 425 -46.54 83.23 72.20
N VAL A 426 -47.79 82.79 72.01
CA VAL A 426 -48.96 83.47 72.55
C VAL A 426 -48.97 83.36 74.07
N LEU A 427 -48.88 82.12 74.58
CA LEU A 427 -48.83 81.87 76.02
C LEU A 427 -47.61 82.53 76.70
N LEU A 428 -46.46 82.59 76.01
CA LEU A 428 -45.28 83.24 76.57
C LEU A 428 -45.45 84.76 76.68
N ARG A 429 -46.04 85.39 75.67
CA ARG A 429 -46.37 86.82 75.70
C ARG A 429 -47.38 87.12 76.80
N ASP A 430 -48.41 86.31 76.95
CA ASP A 430 -49.38 86.45 78.03
C ASP A 430 -48.69 86.36 79.41
N PHE A 431 -47.73 85.44 79.57
CA PHE A 431 -46.96 85.32 80.81
C PHE A 431 -46.08 86.55 81.07
N GLU A 432 -45.38 87.06 80.07
CA GLU A 432 -44.63 88.33 80.15
C GLU A 432 -45.54 89.48 80.58
N ASP A 433 -46.68 89.64 79.90
CA ASP A 433 -47.67 90.68 80.21
C ASP A 433 -48.20 90.53 81.65
N THR A 434 -48.37 89.30 82.15
CA THR A 434 -48.78 89.06 83.56
C THR A 434 -47.69 89.38 84.58
N VAL A 435 -46.42 89.11 84.26
CA VAL A 435 -45.29 89.45 85.12
C VAL A 435 -45.10 90.95 85.16
N ASP A 436 -45.10 91.62 84.00
CA ASP A 436 -45.02 93.08 83.90
C ASP A 436 -46.16 93.74 84.69
N ALA A 437 -47.38 93.20 84.60
CA ALA A 437 -48.52 93.67 85.40
C ALA A 437 -48.33 93.44 86.91
N SER A 438 -47.70 92.34 87.32
CA SER A 438 -47.38 92.05 88.72
C SER A 438 -46.33 93.00 89.28
N ASP A 439 -45.23 93.21 88.55
CA ASP A 439 -44.14 94.09 88.93
C ASP A 439 -44.63 95.54 89.09
N TYR A 440 -45.48 96.01 88.16
CA TYR A 440 -46.14 97.30 88.28
C TYR A 440 -46.98 97.42 89.56
N MET A 441 -47.70 96.36 89.94
CA MET A 441 -48.51 96.34 91.16
C MET A 441 -47.62 96.29 92.42
N GLU A 442 -46.48 95.60 92.38
CA GLU A 442 -45.51 95.56 93.47
C GLU A 442 -44.81 96.90 93.67
N GLU A 443 -44.36 97.55 92.60
CA GLU A 443 -43.82 98.92 92.64
C GLU A 443 -44.82 99.88 93.29
N LYS A 444 -46.09 99.82 92.88
CA LYS A 444 -47.17 100.62 93.48
C LYS A 444 -47.37 100.33 94.96
N LEU A 445 -47.19 99.08 95.38
CA LEU A 445 -47.31 98.66 96.77
C LEU A 445 -46.13 99.21 97.61
N GLU A 446 -44.92 99.16 97.06
CA GLU A 446 -43.73 99.71 97.69
C GLU A 446 -43.83 101.24 97.80
N ASP A 447 -44.32 101.92 96.77
CA ASP A 447 -44.65 103.34 96.78
C ASP A 447 -45.64 103.69 97.91
N LEU A 448 -46.66 102.86 98.10
CA LEU A 448 -47.62 103.02 99.19
C LEU A 448 -46.99 102.76 100.57
N LYS A 449 -46.09 101.78 100.70
CA LYS A 449 -45.33 101.55 101.95
C LYS A 449 -44.39 102.71 102.25
N CYS A 450 -43.68 103.26 101.27
CA CYS A 450 -42.85 104.46 101.43
C CYS A 450 -43.69 105.64 101.92
N ARG A 451 -44.86 105.87 101.31
CA ARG A 451 -45.81 106.89 101.79
C ARG A 451 -46.30 106.61 103.21
N GLN A 452 -46.57 105.35 103.56
CA GLN A 452 -46.96 104.98 104.92
C GLN A 452 -45.82 105.22 105.92
N ALA A 453 -44.57 104.88 105.56
CA ALA A 453 -43.38 105.15 106.36
C ALA A 453 -43.14 106.65 106.54
N ASP A 454 -43.34 107.46 105.50
CA ASP A 454 -43.29 108.93 105.56
C ASP A 454 -44.37 109.49 106.49
N ILE A 455 -45.59 108.96 106.44
CA ILE A 455 -46.66 109.32 107.37
C ILE A 455 -46.27 108.96 108.81
N VAL A 456 -45.72 107.77 109.06
CA VAL A 456 -45.26 107.34 110.40
C VAL A 456 -44.11 108.23 110.91
N LEU A 457 -43.14 108.59 110.06
CA LEU A 457 -42.05 109.50 110.39
C LEU A 457 -42.56 110.93 110.65
N SER A 458 -43.58 111.38 109.90
CA SER A 458 -44.24 112.66 110.13
C SER A 458 -45.00 112.66 111.47
N TYR A 459 -45.68 111.57 111.84
CA TYR A 459 -46.36 111.42 113.13
C TYR A 459 -45.37 111.45 114.31
N GLY A 460 -44.16 110.88 114.15
CA GLY A 460 -43.09 110.99 115.15
C GLY A 460 -42.57 112.42 115.36
N ARG A 461 -42.63 113.27 114.32
CA ARG A 461 -42.21 114.67 114.35
C ARG A 461 -43.25 115.60 115.00
N TRP A 462 -44.52 115.21 115.04
CA TRP A 462 -45.63 116.00 115.61
C TRP A 462 -45.85 115.72 117.11
N LYS A 463 -45.26 114.66 117.67
CA LYS A 463 -45.32 114.32 119.11
C LYS A 463 -44.29 115.05 120.00
N LYS A 464 -43.35 115.80 119.41
CA LYS A 464 -42.28 116.55 120.14
C LYS A 464 -42.53 118.08 120.26
N LYS A 465 -43.71 118.59 119.88
CA LYS A 465 -44.02 120.04 119.87
C LYS A 465 -45.30 120.45 120.62
N SER A 466 -45.83 119.60 121.49
CA SER A 466 -47.03 119.93 122.30
C SER A 466 -46.83 119.52 123.76
N ASP A 467 -46.24 120.43 124.52
CA ASP A 467 -46.62 120.75 125.90
C ASP A 467 -46.33 122.24 126.11
N PRO A 468 -47.32 123.01 126.59
CA PRO A 468 -47.09 123.66 127.87
C PRO A 468 -48.26 123.54 128.86
N CYS A 469 -47.82 123.36 130.10
CA CYS A 469 -48.52 123.30 131.38
C CYS A 469 -49.52 124.45 131.64
N ILE A 470 -50.76 124.12 132.06
CA ILE A 470 -51.47 124.82 133.15
C ILE A 470 -52.32 123.82 133.97
N ILE A 471 -52.17 123.98 135.28
CA ILE A 471 -52.77 123.35 136.47
C ILE A 471 -54.30 123.59 136.61
N VAL A 472 -55.07 122.58 137.06
CA VAL A 472 -56.17 122.71 138.07
C VAL A 472 -56.28 121.42 138.93
N LYS A 473 -56.42 121.62 140.25
CA LYS A 473 -56.86 120.73 141.36
C LYS A 473 -57.81 119.60 140.92
N LEU A 474 -57.73 118.36 141.42
CA LEU A 474 -57.61 117.88 142.82
C LEU A 474 -56.51 116.84 143.00
#